data_AF-A0A928W7G0-F1
#
_entry.id   AF-A0A928W7G0-F1
#
_cell.length_a   1.000
_cell.length_b   1.000
_cell.length_c   1.000
_cell.angle_alpha   90.00
_cell.angle_beta   90.00
_cell.angle_gamma   90.00
#
_symmetry.space_group_name_H-M   'P 1'
#
loop_
_entity.id
_entity.type
_entity.pdbx_description
1 polymer ?
#
loop_
_entity_poly.entity_id
_entity_poly.type
_entity_poly.pdbx_seq_one_letter_code
_entity_poly.pdbx_strand_id
1 'polypeptide(L)'
;MRLTKLANWFSDGDLEKYKQQAQATQQAQAKLHKIESELEKLSNDFQAAQKELAQKKAQLQINEGFQIELGETQLKLQKVDAQAQRYKQELFERQKQLNSLQSQFKQVQQALTKSQNWLQQIKTPIEVTEINKTLPKQDFDTLWGFGIITPAVNSITTTGAIVVKGWVLGKKADAQTLKVVCQGENLLETPIELRRPMVAQQYPDIPLANQSGFEFCLAVAGMPTKTMLSLEAVLADRSVVPLCNLVLTQTIESKDT
;
A
#
# COMPACT_ATOMS: atom_id res chain seq x y z
N MET A 1 -119.09 -19.41 -83.56
CA MET A 1 -119.30 -19.13 -82.12
C MET A 1 -118.37 -20.06 -81.34
N ARG A 2 -117.07 -19.78 -81.09
CA ARG A 2 -116.43 -18.78 -80.22
C ARG A 2 -117.13 -18.57 -78.86
N LEU A 3 -116.38 -18.90 -77.78
CA LEU A 3 -116.51 -18.48 -76.36
C LEU A 3 -117.17 -19.41 -75.31
N THR A 4 -116.86 -20.72 -75.22
CA THR A 4 -117.26 -21.53 -74.05
C THR A 4 -116.25 -22.57 -73.55
N LYS A 5 -114.96 -22.43 -73.84
CA LYS A 5 -113.90 -23.28 -73.25
C LYS A 5 -113.13 -22.65 -72.08
N LEU A 6 -113.49 -21.43 -71.65
CA LEU A 6 -112.84 -20.73 -70.53
C LEU A 6 -113.57 -20.84 -69.18
N ALA A 7 -114.78 -21.43 -69.13
CA ALA A 7 -115.61 -21.41 -67.91
C ALA A 7 -115.33 -22.56 -66.91
N ASN A 8 -114.57 -23.60 -67.29
CA ASN A 8 -114.42 -24.81 -66.47
C ASN A 8 -113.16 -24.86 -65.60
N TRP A 9 -112.39 -23.77 -65.51
CA TRP A 9 -111.17 -23.67 -64.67
C TRP A 9 -111.33 -22.76 -63.45
N PHE A 10 -112.49 -22.13 -63.27
CA PHE A 10 -112.78 -21.26 -62.14
C PHE A 10 -114.11 -21.66 -61.49
N SER A 11 -114.08 -22.72 -60.68
CA SER A 11 -115.12 -22.95 -59.67
C SER A 11 -114.75 -22.16 -58.41
N ASP A 12 -115.72 -21.45 -57.83
CA ASP A 12 -115.55 -20.52 -56.70
C ASP A 12 -114.84 -21.14 -55.48
N GLY A 13 -114.92 -22.47 -55.31
CA GLY A 13 -114.27 -23.20 -54.22
C GLY A 13 -112.78 -23.55 -54.41
N ASP A 14 -112.31 -23.68 -55.65
CA ASP A 14 -110.90 -23.98 -55.93
C ASP A 14 -110.06 -22.71 -55.87
N LEU A 15 -110.60 -21.58 -56.31
CA LEU A 15 -109.93 -20.27 -56.28
C LEU A 15 -109.53 -19.86 -54.85
N GLU A 16 -110.39 -20.08 -53.85
CA GLU A 16 -110.11 -19.74 -52.45
C GLU A 16 -109.03 -20.65 -51.82
N LYS A 17 -108.99 -21.94 -52.15
CA LYS A 17 -107.88 -22.83 -51.73
C LYS A 17 -106.55 -22.41 -52.35
N TYR A 18 -106.53 -22.05 -53.64
CA TYR A 18 -105.34 -21.53 -54.30
C TYR A 18 -104.88 -20.19 -53.72
N LYS A 19 -105.80 -19.29 -53.33
CA LYS A 19 -105.46 -18.03 -52.63
C LYS A 19 -104.84 -18.28 -51.26
N GLN A 20 -105.42 -19.17 -50.45
CA GLN A 20 -104.86 -19.53 -49.14
C GLN A 20 -103.49 -20.21 -49.26
N GLN A 21 -103.33 -21.11 -50.23
CA GLN A 21 -102.05 -21.79 -50.49
C GLN A 21 -100.99 -20.82 -51.03
N ALA A 22 -101.36 -19.87 -51.88
CA ALA A 22 -100.48 -18.79 -52.34
C ALA A 22 -100.05 -17.87 -51.19
N GLN A 23 -100.96 -17.50 -50.28
CA GLN A 23 -100.65 -16.71 -49.09
C GLN A 23 -99.72 -17.45 -48.12
N ALA A 24 -99.98 -18.74 -47.86
CA ALA A 24 -99.10 -19.57 -47.03
C ALA A 24 -97.70 -19.73 -47.66
N THR A 25 -97.62 -19.86 -48.99
CA THR A 25 -96.36 -19.94 -49.74
C THR A 25 -95.61 -18.61 -49.70
N GLN A 26 -96.29 -17.47 -49.84
CA GLN A 26 -95.69 -16.14 -49.69
C GLN A 26 -95.16 -15.88 -48.27
N GLN A 27 -95.91 -16.30 -47.24
CA GLN A 27 -95.45 -16.19 -45.86
C GLN A 27 -94.25 -17.11 -45.58
N ALA A 28 -94.24 -18.31 -46.15
CA ALA A 28 -93.10 -19.21 -46.06
C ALA A 28 -91.87 -18.61 -46.77
N GLN A 29 -92.03 -18.03 -47.96
CA GLN A 29 -90.97 -17.34 -48.70
C GLN A 29 -90.42 -16.13 -47.95
N ALA A 30 -91.27 -15.31 -47.33
CA ALA A 30 -90.85 -14.17 -46.53
C ALA A 30 -90.06 -14.60 -45.28
N LYS A 31 -90.47 -15.70 -44.63
CA LYS A 31 -89.72 -16.29 -43.51
C LYS A 31 -88.39 -16.87 -43.98
N LEU A 32 -88.35 -17.52 -45.14
CA LEU A 32 -87.14 -18.09 -45.72
C LEU A 32 -86.12 -16.99 -46.05
N HIS A 33 -86.57 -15.92 -46.73
CA HIS A 33 -85.73 -14.76 -47.02
C HIS A 33 -85.23 -14.07 -45.74
N LYS A 34 -86.05 -14.01 -44.70
CA LYS A 34 -85.62 -13.48 -43.39
C LYS A 34 -84.51 -14.34 -42.79
N ILE A 35 -84.67 -15.66 -42.82
CA ILE A 35 -83.66 -16.60 -42.33
C ILE A 35 -82.38 -16.48 -43.15
N GLU A 36 -82.47 -16.39 -44.48
CA GLU A 36 -81.31 -16.21 -45.37
C GLU A 36 -80.55 -14.92 -45.04
N SER A 37 -81.26 -13.82 -44.81
CA SER A 37 -80.64 -12.55 -44.41
C SER A 37 -79.98 -12.63 -43.02
N GLU A 38 -80.61 -13.32 -42.06
CA GLU A 38 -80.01 -13.56 -40.73
C GLU A 38 -78.76 -14.45 -40.84
N LEU A 39 -78.77 -15.44 -41.74
CA LEU A 39 -77.66 -16.37 -41.96
C LEU A 39 -76.49 -15.68 -42.67
N GLU A 40 -76.78 -14.80 -43.63
CA GLU A 40 -75.77 -13.95 -44.28
C GLU A 40 -75.14 -12.97 -43.28
N LYS A 41 -75.95 -12.34 -42.43
CA LYS A 41 -75.44 -11.47 -41.36
C LYS A 41 -74.55 -12.24 -40.38
N LEU A 42 -75.00 -13.42 -39.93
CA LEU A 42 -74.23 -14.27 -39.03
C LEU A 42 -72.91 -14.73 -39.67
N SER A 43 -72.91 -15.04 -40.97
CA SER A 43 -71.70 -15.39 -41.72
C SER A 43 -70.71 -14.22 -41.78
N ASN A 44 -71.20 -13.00 -42.04
CA ASN A 44 -70.38 -11.79 -42.07
C ASN A 44 -69.78 -11.47 -40.68
N ASP A 45 -70.59 -11.58 -39.63
CA ASP A 45 -70.15 -11.37 -38.25
C ASP A 45 -69.10 -12.42 -37.84
N PHE A 46 -69.31 -13.70 -38.21
CA PHE A 46 -68.35 -14.77 -37.98
C PHE A 46 -67.01 -14.51 -38.71
N GLN A 47 -67.05 -14.06 -39.96
CA GLN A 47 -65.85 -13.73 -40.72
C GLN A 47 -65.10 -12.53 -40.13
N ALA A 48 -65.82 -11.51 -39.65
CA ALA A 48 -65.22 -10.37 -38.96
C ALA A 48 -64.55 -10.81 -37.64
N ALA A 49 -65.23 -11.64 -36.84
CA ALA A 49 -64.68 -12.19 -35.61
C ALA A 49 -63.43 -13.05 -35.87
N GLN A 50 -63.40 -13.83 -36.97
CA GLN A 50 -62.23 -14.61 -37.34
C GLN A 50 -61.03 -13.73 -37.71
N LYS A 51 -61.26 -12.63 -38.42
CA LYS A 51 -60.21 -11.64 -38.75
C LYS A 51 -59.67 -10.96 -37.49
N GLU A 52 -60.55 -10.56 -36.58
CA GLU A 52 -60.13 -9.96 -35.31
C GLU A 52 -59.31 -10.94 -34.48
N LEU A 53 -59.75 -12.21 -34.38
CA LEU A 53 -58.99 -13.25 -33.69
C LEU A 53 -57.60 -13.45 -34.30
N ALA A 54 -57.48 -13.45 -35.62
CA ALA A 54 -56.19 -13.56 -36.30
C ALA A 54 -55.26 -12.37 -35.98
N GLN A 55 -55.80 -11.15 -35.96
CA GLN A 55 -55.05 -9.94 -35.60
C GLN A 55 -54.59 -10.00 -34.13
N LYS A 56 -55.47 -10.39 -33.21
CA LYS A 56 -55.12 -10.53 -31.77
C LYS A 56 -54.04 -11.59 -31.56
N LYS A 57 -54.10 -12.72 -32.29
CA LYS A 57 -53.05 -13.74 -32.25
C LYS A 57 -51.71 -13.21 -32.76
N ALA A 58 -51.69 -12.48 -33.87
CA ALA A 58 -50.47 -11.86 -34.38
C ALA A 58 -49.87 -10.85 -33.39
N GLN A 59 -50.71 -10.01 -32.76
CA GLN A 59 -50.26 -9.07 -31.73
C GLN A 59 -49.67 -9.78 -30.51
N LEU A 60 -50.28 -10.90 -30.09
CA LEU A 60 -49.78 -11.69 -28.97
C LEU A 60 -48.40 -12.28 -29.29
N GLN A 61 -48.21 -12.82 -30.50
CA GLN A 61 -46.91 -13.34 -30.95
C GLN A 61 -45.83 -12.26 -31.00
N ILE A 62 -46.17 -11.05 -31.46
CA ILE A 62 -45.26 -9.89 -31.43
C ILE A 62 -44.87 -9.55 -29.99
N ASN A 63 -45.85 -9.52 -29.07
CA ASN A 63 -45.60 -9.22 -27.67
C ASN A 63 -44.70 -10.29 -27.01
N GLU A 64 -44.89 -11.57 -27.33
CA GLU A 64 -44.00 -12.65 -26.89
C GLU A 64 -42.56 -12.46 -27.39
N GLY A 65 -42.39 -12.05 -28.65
CA GLY A 65 -41.09 -11.70 -29.23
C GLY A 65 -40.39 -10.57 -28.45
N PHE A 66 -41.11 -9.51 -28.11
CA PHE A 66 -40.56 -8.42 -27.30
C PHE A 66 -40.13 -8.88 -25.89
N GLN A 67 -40.84 -9.81 -25.26
CA GLN A 67 -40.43 -10.36 -23.97
C GLN A 67 -39.11 -11.14 -24.06
N ILE A 68 -38.89 -11.86 -25.16
CA ILE A 68 -37.63 -12.57 -25.41
C ILE A 68 -36.49 -11.57 -25.58
N GLU A 69 -36.66 -10.56 -26.44
CA GLU A 69 -35.64 -9.53 -26.67
C GLU A 69 -35.29 -8.75 -25.39
N LEU A 70 -36.30 -8.43 -24.57
CA LEU A 70 -36.09 -7.81 -23.26
C LEU A 70 -35.27 -8.72 -22.34
N GLY A 71 -35.59 -10.02 -22.29
CA GLY A 71 -34.84 -11.00 -21.51
C GLY A 71 -33.38 -11.13 -21.96
N GLU A 72 -33.13 -11.20 -23.26
CA GLU A 72 -31.77 -11.26 -23.81
C GLU A 72 -30.97 -9.99 -23.49
N THR A 73 -31.63 -8.83 -23.58
CA THR A 73 -31.01 -7.54 -23.27
C THR A 73 -30.67 -7.43 -21.79
N GLN A 74 -31.57 -7.86 -20.91
CA GLN A 74 -31.30 -7.95 -19.47
C GLN A 74 -30.12 -8.87 -19.16
N LEU A 75 -30.03 -10.02 -19.83
CA LEU A 75 -28.90 -10.94 -19.66
C LEU A 75 -27.57 -10.31 -20.14
N LYS A 76 -27.58 -9.59 -21.26
CA LYS A 76 -26.42 -8.84 -21.74
C LYS A 76 -25.99 -7.77 -20.74
N LEU A 77 -26.96 -7.02 -20.19
CA LEU A 77 -26.69 -5.99 -19.18
C LEU A 77 -26.05 -6.58 -17.92
N GLN A 78 -26.60 -7.69 -17.40
CA GLN A 78 -26.01 -8.39 -16.25
C GLN A 78 -24.57 -8.85 -16.50
N LYS A 79 -24.26 -9.33 -17.72
CA LYS A 79 -22.89 -9.72 -18.08
C LYS A 79 -21.94 -8.52 -18.09
N VAL A 80 -22.38 -7.39 -18.65
CA VAL A 80 -21.59 -6.15 -18.69
C VAL A 80 -21.37 -5.62 -17.28
N ASP A 81 -22.39 -5.62 -16.43
CA ASP A 81 -22.26 -5.20 -15.04
C ASP A 81 -21.27 -6.09 -14.27
N ALA A 82 -21.34 -7.40 -14.46
CA ALA A 82 -20.40 -8.34 -13.86
C ALA A 82 -18.96 -8.08 -14.33
N GLN A 83 -18.76 -7.75 -15.60
CA GLN A 83 -17.44 -7.37 -16.14
C GLN A 83 -16.95 -6.04 -15.56
N ALA A 84 -17.81 -5.03 -15.47
CA ALA A 84 -17.46 -3.74 -14.88
C ALA A 84 -17.05 -3.88 -13.42
N GLN A 85 -17.74 -4.72 -12.64
CA GLN A 85 -17.36 -4.99 -11.26
C GLN A 85 -16.01 -5.71 -11.14
N ARG A 86 -15.72 -6.67 -12.04
CA ARG A 86 -14.41 -7.33 -12.08
C ARG A 86 -13.29 -6.34 -12.36
N TYR A 87 -13.43 -5.49 -13.37
CA TYR A 87 -12.41 -4.47 -13.67
C TYR A 87 -12.23 -3.49 -12.52
N LYS A 88 -13.30 -3.11 -11.82
CA LYS A 88 -13.21 -2.26 -10.63
C LYS A 88 -12.38 -2.92 -9.52
N GLN A 89 -12.57 -4.22 -9.29
CA GLN A 89 -11.77 -4.99 -8.32
C GLN A 89 -10.30 -5.07 -8.75
N GLU A 90 -10.03 -5.36 -10.03
CA GLU A 90 -8.67 -5.41 -10.55
C GLU A 90 -7.95 -4.06 -10.42
N LEU A 91 -8.62 -2.95 -10.76
CA LEU A 91 -8.07 -1.60 -10.60
C LEU A 91 -7.76 -1.29 -9.14
N PHE A 92 -8.62 -1.71 -8.21
CA PHE A 92 -8.38 -1.53 -6.78
C PHE A 92 -7.14 -2.31 -6.31
N GLU A 93 -7.00 -3.58 -6.71
CA GLU A 93 -5.82 -4.38 -6.35
C GLU A 93 -4.55 -3.83 -7.00
N ARG A 94 -4.61 -3.36 -8.25
CA ARG A 94 -3.48 -2.70 -8.91
C ARG A 94 -3.07 -1.41 -8.21
N GLN A 95 -4.03 -0.59 -7.79
CA GLN A 95 -3.74 0.62 -7.03
C GLN A 95 -3.06 0.30 -5.69
N LYS A 96 -3.53 -0.75 -5.00
CA LYS A 96 -2.91 -1.23 -3.75
C LYS A 96 -1.47 -1.69 -3.98
N GLN A 97 -1.21 -2.44 -5.05
CA GLN A 97 0.14 -2.85 -5.45
C GLN A 97 1.05 -1.65 -5.73
N LEU A 98 0.56 -0.66 -6.49
CA LEU A 98 1.32 0.56 -6.79
C LEU A 98 1.67 1.35 -5.53
N ASN A 99 0.72 1.53 -4.62
CA ASN A 99 0.96 2.22 -3.35
C ASN A 99 2.02 1.50 -2.50
N SER A 100 1.99 0.16 -2.46
CA SER A 100 3.01 -0.64 -1.77
C SER A 100 4.39 -0.46 -2.40
N LEU A 101 4.48 -0.54 -3.73
CA LEU A 101 5.73 -0.37 -4.46
C LEU A 101 6.31 1.05 -4.28
N GLN A 102 5.46 2.07 -4.30
CA GLN A 102 5.87 3.46 -4.05
C GLN A 102 6.44 3.64 -2.63
N SER A 103 5.83 3.01 -1.63
CA SER A 103 6.32 3.04 -0.26
C SER A 103 7.69 2.36 -0.15
N GLN A 104 7.86 1.19 -0.76
CA GLN A 104 9.14 0.48 -0.79
C GLN A 104 10.22 1.31 -1.49
N PHE A 105 9.91 1.92 -2.64
CA PHE A 105 10.84 2.77 -3.37
C PHE A 105 11.29 3.97 -2.52
N LYS A 106 10.36 4.62 -1.82
CA LYS A 106 10.68 5.71 -0.88
C LYS A 106 11.61 5.26 0.24
N GLN A 107 11.38 4.09 0.81
CA GLN A 107 12.25 3.53 1.86
C GLN A 107 13.66 3.23 1.33
N VAL A 108 13.76 2.63 0.14
CA VAL A 108 15.05 2.34 -0.51
C VAL A 108 15.80 3.64 -0.82
N GLN A 109 15.12 4.66 -1.33
CA GLN A 109 15.72 5.96 -1.60
C GLN A 109 16.26 6.60 -0.32
N GLN A 110 15.49 6.57 0.78
CA GLN A 110 15.94 7.05 2.08
C GLN A 110 17.15 6.28 2.61
N ALA A 111 17.14 4.95 2.48
CA ALA A 111 18.27 4.10 2.87
C ALA A 111 19.54 4.42 2.04
N LEU A 112 19.38 4.66 0.73
CA LEU A 112 20.47 5.04 -0.16
C LEU A 112 21.06 6.40 0.24
N THR A 113 20.22 7.42 0.48
CA THR A 113 20.68 8.74 0.93
C THR A 113 21.41 8.65 2.27
N LYS A 114 20.90 7.87 3.23
CA LYS A 114 21.58 7.63 4.51
C LYS A 114 22.94 6.98 4.30
N SER A 115 23.02 5.95 3.45
CA SER A 115 24.29 5.28 3.14
C SER A 115 25.28 6.21 2.44
N GLN A 116 24.83 7.06 1.52
CA GLN A 116 25.69 8.05 0.87
C GLN A 116 26.22 9.08 1.86
N ASN A 117 25.36 9.60 2.74
CA ASN A 117 25.77 10.53 3.79
C ASN A 117 26.78 9.90 4.74
N TRP A 118 26.55 8.66 5.17
CA TRP A 118 27.51 7.91 5.99
C TRP A 118 28.86 7.75 5.29
N LEU A 119 28.85 7.38 4.00
CA LEU A 119 30.08 7.27 3.20
C LEU A 119 30.83 8.59 3.06
N GLN A 120 30.13 9.74 3.06
CA GLN A 120 30.78 11.05 3.10
C GLN A 120 31.38 11.32 4.48
N GLN A 121 30.63 11.05 5.56
CA GLN A 121 31.09 11.29 6.93
C GLN A 121 32.35 10.49 7.30
N ILE A 122 32.46 9.24 6.84
CA ILE A 122 33.68 8.45 7.09
C ILE A 122 34.88 8.94 6.29
N LYS A 123 34.67 9.61 5.15
CA LYS A 123 35.73 10.17 4.31
C LYS A 123 36.22 11.54 4.80
N THR A 124 35.42 12.24 5.60
CA THR A 124 35.80 13.54 6.17
C THR A 124 37.05 13.37 7.04
N PRO A 125 38.15 14.08 6.74
CA PRO A 125 39.35 14.06 7.58
C PRO A 125 39.03 14.58 8.98
N ILE A 126 39.48 13.85 9.99
CA ILE A 126 39.36 14.23 11.40
C ILE A 126 40.78 14.44 11.93
N GLU A 127 41.03 15.63 12.46
CA GLU A 127 42.28 16.04 13.06
C GLU A 127 42.16 16.08 14.58
N VAL A 128 43.19 15.59 15.26
CA VAL A 128 43.35 15.70 16.72
C VAL A 128 44.13 16.97 17.01
N THR A 129 43.44 18.08 17.29
CA THR A 129 44.09 19.39 17.42
C THR A 129 44.77 19.61 18.75
N GLU A 130 44.21 19.04 19.82
CA GLU A 130 44.76 19.20 21.17
C GLU A 130 44.57 17.93 22.01
N ILE A 131 45.56 17.69 22.88
CA ILE A 131 45.49 16.66 23.94
C ILE A 131 45.82 17.35 25.26
N ASN A 132 44.77 17.75 25.98
CA ASN A 132 44.88 18.49 27.23
C ASN A 132 44.91 17.51 28.41
N LYS A 133 46.08 17.25 28.98
CA LYS A 133 46.21 16.37 30.16
C LYS A 133 45.63 17.06 31.39
N THR A 134 44.73 16.38 32.09
CA THR A 134 43.89 16.95 33.17
C THR A 134 44.28 16.50 34.57
N LEU A 135 45.47 15.91 34.76
CA LEU A 135 45.97 15.50 36.08
C LEU A 135 45.70 16.60 37.12
N PRO A 136 44.89 16.33 38.16
CA PRO A 136 44.57 17.33 39.16
C PRO A 136 45.87 17.78 39.84
N LYS A 137 46.20 19.06 39.74
CA LYS A 137 47.41 19.65 40.38
C LYS A 137 47.42 19.53 41.91
N GLN A 138 46.35 19.02 42.51
CA GLN A 138 46.12 18.96 43.96
C GLN A 138 45.94 17.52 44.48
N ASP A 139 45.82 16.53 43.61
CA ASP A 139 45.56 15.13 44.01
C ASP A 139 46.55 14.16 43.35
N PHE A 140 47.82 14.28 43.74
CA PHE A 140 48.91 13.43 43.29
C PHE A 140 48.90 12.02 43.92
N ASP A 141 47.93 11.73 44.80
CA ASP A 141 47.82 10.43 45.46
C ASP A 141 46.90 9.45 44.71
N THR A 142 46.21 9.90 43.67
CA THR A 142 45.32 9.05 42.87
C THR A 142 46.03 8.16 41.86
N LEU A 143 46.99 8.70 41.10
CA LEU A 143 47.69 8.00 40.01
C LEU A 143 49.22 8.09 40.15
N TRP A 144 49.91 7.00 39.82
CA TRP A 144 51.36 7.03 39.61
C TRP A 144 51.72 7.71 38.29
N GLY A 145 50.85 7.60 37.30
CA GLY A 145 51.01 8.25 36.01
C GLY A 145 50.09 7.67 34.95
N PHE A 146 50.06 8.33 33.80
CA PHE A 146 49.41 7.83 32.59
C PHE A 146 50.11 8.39 31.36
N GLY A 147 49.93 7.72 30.22
CA GLY A 147 50.45 8.17 28.94
C GLY A 147 49.50 7.86 27.80
N ILE A 148 49.33 8.83 26.90
CA ILE A 148 48.68 8.64 25.61
C ILE A 148 49.78 8.45 24.57
N ILE A 149 49.74 7.34 23.86
CA ILE A 149 50.68 6.96 22.79
C ILE A 149 50.08 7.33 21.43
N THR A 150 48.77 7.13 21.27
CA THR A 150 48.02 7.46 20.06
C THR A 150 46.62 7.90 20.48
N PRO A 151 45.98 8.89 19.84
CA PRO A 151 46.50 9.71 18.75
C PRO A 151 47.61 10.68 19.19
N ALA A 152 48.36 11.20 18.21
CA ALA A 152 49.26 12.33 18.41
C ALA A 152 48.53 13.65 18.07
N VAL A 153 48.98 14.75 18.65
CA VAL A 153 48.52 16.09 18.24
C VAL A 153 48.85 16.32 16.77
N ASN A 154 47.91 16.94 16.03
CA ASN A 154 47.92 17.14 14.57
C ASN A 154 47.89 15.85 13.74
N SER A 155 47.53 14.71 14.34
CA SER A 155 47.28 13.49 13.58
C SER A 155 45.93 13.55 12.88
N ILE A 156 45.90 13.11 11.62
CA ILE A 156 44.70 13.10 10.77
C ILE A 156 44.30 11.66 10.49
N THR A 157 43.01 11.35 10.63
CA THR A 157 42.40 10.07 10.23
C THR A 157 41.28 10.30 9.22
N THR A 158 41.18 9.42 8.22
CA THR A 158 40.15 9.46 7.15
C THR A 158 39.28 8.20 7.16
N THR A 159 39.30 7.45 8.27
CA THR A 159 38.53 6.19 8.43
C THR A 159 37.23 6.39 9.20
N GLY A 160 36.93 7.62 9.64
CA GLY A 160 35.80 7.91 10.52
C GLY A 160 35.99 7.42 11.96
N ALA A 161 37.17 6.91 12.32
CA ALA A 161 37.50 6.45 13.65
C ALA A 161 38.93 6.87 14.04
N ILE A 162 39.14 7.10 15.33
CA ILE A 162 40.47 7.29 15.92
C ILE A 162 40.85 6.05 16.72
N VAL A 163 42.13 5.69 16.65
CA VAL A 163 42.70 4.65 17.51
C VAL A 163 43.32 5.34 18.72
N VAL A 164 42.86 4.97 19.90
CA VAL A 164 43.38 5.50 21.16
C VAL A 164 44.17 4.40 21.86
N LYS A 165 45.44 4.67 22.13
CA LYS A 165 46.36 3.75 22.81
C LYS A 165 47.07 4.48 23.93
N GLY A 166 47.20 3.82 25.06
CA GLY A 166 47.91 4.39 26.18
C GLY A 166 48.17 3.40 27.29
N TRP A 167 48.49 3.96 28.44
CA TRP A 167 48.62 3.27 29.71
C TRP A 167 48.21 4.18 30.85
N VAL A 168 47.76 3.60 31.95
CA VAL A 168 47.43 4.31 33.18
C VAL A 168 47.75 3.43 34.39
N LEU A 169 48.30 4.04 35.42
CA LEU A 169 48.68 3.38 36.67
C LEU A 169 48.04 4.10 37.85
N GLY A 170 47.11 3.41 38.51
CA GLY A 170 46.50 3.87 39.75
C GLY A 170 47.42 3.72 40.95
N LYS A 171 47.42 4.71 41.84
CA LYS A 171 48.22 4.72 43.08
C LYS A 171 47.36 4.39 44.30
N LYS A 172 46.18 5.00 44.41
CA LYS A 172 45.23 4.74 45.50
C LYS A 172 44.56 3.37 45.37
N ALA A 173 44.23 3.00 44.14
CA ALA A 173 43.61 1.73 43.76
C ALA A 173 43.97 1.44 42.31
N ASP A 174 43.91 0.18 41.90
CA ASP A 174 44.28 -0.24 40.55
C ASP A 174 43.32 0.32 39.50
N ALA A 175 43.86 0.79 38.37
CA ALA A 175 43.04 1.25 37.25
C ALA A 175 42.47 0.02 36.51
N GLN A 176 41.14 -0.11 36.47
CA GLN A 176 40.48 -1.30 35.91
C GLN A 176 39.86 -1.05 34.54
N THR A 177 39.16 0.08 34.39
CA THR A 177 38.51 0.44 33.13
C THR A 177 38.81 1.88 32.73
N LEU A 178 38.76 2.14 31.43
CA LEU A 178 38.82 3.47 30.86
C LEU A 178 37.47 3.80 30.25
N LYS A 179 36.93 4.97 30.59
CA LYS A 179 35.72 5.55 30.03
C LYS A 179 36.06 6.69 29.09
N VAL A 180 35.31 6.78 28.00
CA VAL A 180 35.34 7.91 27.08
C VAL A 180 34.01 8.65 27.18
N VAL A 181 34.05 9.89 27.63
CA VAL A 181 32.86 10.72 27.85
C VAL A 181 32.83 11.86 26.85
N CYS A 182 31.67 12.09 26.22
CA CYS A 182 31.43 13.22 25.34
C CYS A 182 30.16 13.93 25.78
N GLN A 183 30.23 15.23 26.05
CA GLN A 183 29.08 16.04 26.48
C GLN A 183 28.31 15.47 27.70
N GLY A 184 29.00 14.74 28.57
CA GLY A 184 28.41 14.11 29.77
C GLY A 184 27.86 12.69 29.54
N GLU A 185 27.86 12.18 28.30
CA GLU A 185 27.45 10.81 27.99
C GLU A 185 28.66 9.89 27.85
N ASN A 186 28.58 8.70 28.47
CA ASN A 186 29.60 7.67 28.33
C ASN A 186 29.47 6.99 26.96
N LEU A 187 30.45 7.21 26.08
CA LEU A 187 30.48 6.66 24.72
C LEU A 187 31.03 5.22 24.67
N LEU A 188 31.99 4.92 25.53
CA LEU A 188 32.72 3.66 25.51
C LEU A 188 33.36 3.41 26.87
N GLU A 189 33.34 2.15 27.29
CA GLU A 189 34.14 1.65 28.41
C GLU A 189 34.99 0.46 27.94
N THR A 190 36.28 0.46 28.27
CA THR A 190 37.25 -0.57 27.85
C THR A 190 38.14 -1.00 29.02
N PRO A 191 38.49 -2.29 29.14
CA PRO A 191 39.37 -2.75 30.21
C PRO A 191 40.81 -2.23 30.05
N ILE A 192 41.50 -2.05 31.17
CA ILE A 192 42.92 -1.73 31.26
C ILE A 192 43.65 -3.00 31.69
N GLU A 193 44.10 -3.78 30.71
CA GLU A 193 44.75 -5.08 30.96
C GLU A 193 45.88 -5.39 29.95
N LEU A 194 46.10 -4.51 28.98
CA LEU A 194 47.06 -4.78 27.91
C LEU A 194 48.49 -4.71 28.43
N ARG A 195 49.31 -5.61 27.89
CA ARG A 195 50.70 -5.73 28.33
C ARG A 195 51.54 -4.51 27.94
N ARG A 196 52.24 -3.94 28.91
CA ARG A 196 53.17 -2.80 28.77
C ARG A 196 54.51 -3.10 29.47
N PRO A 197 55.38 -3.92 28.85
CA PRO A 197 56.66 -4.29 29.46
C PRO A 197 57.54 -3.08 29.79
N MET A 198 57.52 -2.04 28.95
CA MET A 198 58.28 -0.80 29.19
C MET A 198 57.78 -0.05 30.43
N VAL A 199 56.48 -0.11 30.73
CA VAL A 199 55.92 0.52 31.93
C VAL A 199 56.32 -0.30 33.16
N ALA A 200 56.30 -1.63 33.08
CA ALA A 200 56.79 -2.50 34.15
C ALA A 200 58.28 -2.30 34.47
N GLN A 201 59.11 -2.04 33.46
CA GLN A 201 60.53 -1.72 33.68
C GLN A 201 60.73 -0.38 34.39
N GLN A 202 59.91 0.63 34.06
CA GLN A 202 59.96 1.94 34.70
C GLN A 202 59.39 1.92 36.13
N TYR A 203 58.45 1.02 36.40
CA TYR A 203 57.76 0.87 37.68
C TYR A 203 57.82 -0.59 38.18
N PRO A 204 59.01 -1.09 38.54
CA PRO A 204 59.20 -2.50 38.89
C PRO A 204 58.48 -2.91 40.19
N ASP A 205 58.28 -1.95 41.10
CA ASP A 205 57.65 -2.19 42.41
C ASP A 205 56.11 -2.23 42.35
N ILE A 206 55.52 -1.99 41.16
CA ILE A 206 54.06 -1.98 40.97
C ILE A 206 53.65 -3.28 40.25
N PRO A 207 53.00 -4.24 40.93
CA PRO A 207 52.69 -5.55 40.36
C PRO A 207 51.88 -5.49 39.05
N LEU A 208 50.98 -4.53 38.93
CA LEU A 208 50.11 -4.35 37.77
C LEU A 208 50.67 -3.41 36.69
N ALA A 209 51.90 -2.91 36.83
CA ALA A 209 52.51 -2.04 35.82
C ALA A 209 52.61 -2.69 34.44
N ASN A 210 52.81 -4.02 34.41
CA ASN A 210 52.81 -4.74 33.14
C ASN A 210 51.43 -4.84 32.50
N GLN A 211 50.31 -4.67 33.21
CA GLN A 211 48.93 -4.76 32.69
C GLN A 211 48.23 -3.40 32.68
N SER A 212 49.01 -2.31 32.60
CA SER A 212 48.51 -0.93 32.65
C SER A 212 47.97 -0.39 31.33
N GLY A 213 48.03 -1.17 30.25
CA GLY A 213 47.76 -0.69 28.90
C GLY A 213 46.28 -0.75 28.50
N PHE A 214 45.90 0.16 27.61
CA PHE A 214 44.62 0.11 26.89
C PHE A 214 44.80 0.45 25.42
N GLU A 215 43.88 -0.07 24.60
CA GLU A 215 43.78 0.20 23.16
C GLU A 215 42.32 0.01 22.73
N PHE A 216 41.79 0.96 21.98
CA PHE A 216 40.46 0.85 21.39
C PHE A 216 40.34 1.74 20.14
N CYS A 217 39.36 1.41 19.30
CA CYS A 217 38.93 2.24 18.18
C CYS A 217 37.64 2.96 18.56
N LEU A 218 37.62 4.28 18.43
CA LEU A 218 36.42 5.09 18.68
C LEU A 218 35.91 5.66 17.37
N ALA A 219 34.67 5.32 17.02
CA ALA A 219 33.98 5.95 15.90
C ALA A 219 33.68 7.41 16.24
N VAL A 220 34.17 8.32 15.39
CA VAL A 220 34.05 9.77 15.52
C VAL A 220 33.40 10.41 14.27
N ALA A 221 33.11 9.59 13.25
CA ALA A 221 32.30 9.99 12.11
C ALA A 221 30.90 10.43 12.55
N GLY A 222 30.43 11.56 12.04
CA GLY A 222 29.12 12.13 12.37
C GLY A 222 29.07 12.93 13.68
N MET A 223 30.17 13.01 14.43
CA MET A 223 30.27 13.97 15.54
C MET A 223 30.30 15.42 15.02
N PRO A 224 29.96 16.42 15.85
CA PRO A 224 30.07 17.83 15.49
C PRO A 224 31.47 18.23 14.99
N THR A 225 31.54 19.30 14.19
CA THR A 225 32.78 19.81 13.57
C THR A 225 33.91 20.04 14.55
N LYS A 226 33.58 20.40 15.80
CA LYS A 226 34.53 20.45 16.92
C LYS A 226 33.93 19.68 18.09
N THR A 227 34.63 18.66 18.56
CA THR A 227 34.18 17.78 19.65
C THR A 227 35.28 17.59 20.67
N MET A 228 34.93 17.57 21.96
CA MET A 228 35.85 17.30 23.06
C MET A 228 35.47 15.97 23.72
N LEU A 229 36.45 15.07 23.81
CA LEU A 229 36.31 13.76 24.44
C LEU A 229 37.13 13.73 25.72
N SER A 230 36.50 13.44 26.86
CA SER A 230 37.16 13.22 28.14
C SER A 230 37.52 11.75 28.28
N LEU A 231 38.79 11.44 28.56
CA LEU A 231 39.25 10.10 28.92
C LEU A 231 39.36 10.03 30.44
N GLU A 232 38.68 9.06 31.04
CA GLU A 232 38.59 8.91 32.49
C GLU A 232 38.94 7.48 32.89
N ALA A 233 39.85 7.31 33.85
CA ALA A 233 40.13 6.00 34.42
C ALA A 233 39.18 5.73 35.60
N VAL A 234 38.61 4.54 35.65
CA VAL A 234 37.86 4.03 36.80
C VAL A 234 38.77 3.09 37.57
N LEU A 235 39.02 3.42 38.83
CA LEU A 235 39.84 2.62 39.72
C LEU A 235 39.01 1.52 40.39
N ALA A 236 39.68 0.54 41.00
CA ALA A 236 39.05 -0.60 41.69
C ALA A 236 38.14 -0.17 42.85
N ASP A 237 38.42 0.96 43.49
CA ASP A 237 37.58 1.58 44.53
C ASP A 237 36.38 2.34 43.96
N ARG A 238 36.16 2.26 42.63
CA ARG A 238 35.14 2.95 41.83
C ARG A 238 35.31 4.46 41.73
N SER A 239 36.42 5.01 42.20
CA SER A 239 36.75 6.41 41.93
C SER A 239 37.02 6.61 40.44
N VAL A 240 36.62 7.77 39.93
CA VAL A 240 36.80 8.17 38.52
C VAL A 240 37.81 9.29 38.48
N VAL A 241 38.88 9.09 37.70
CA VAL A 241 39.99 10.05 37.57
C VAL A 241 40.09 10.54 36.14
N PRO A 242 39.91 11.83 35.86
CA PRO A 242 40.05 12.39 34.52
C PRO A 242 41.53 12.42 34.10
N LEU A 243 41.84 11.80 32.97
CA LEU A 243 43.19 11.67 32.44
C LEU A 243 43.51 12.82 31.48
N CYS A 244 42.73 12.97 30.41
CA CYS A 244 42.92 14.02 29.43
C CYS A 244 41.66 14.29 28.59
N ASN A 245 41.62 15.48 28.00
CA ASN A 245 40.64 15.85 26.98
C ASN A 245 41.29 15.82 25.60
N LEU A 246 40.71 15.05 24.68
CA LEU A 246 41.05 15.08 23.25
C LEU A 246 40.13 16.06 22.55
N VAL A 247 40.68 17.03 21.83
CA VAL A 247 39.92 17.94 20.98
C VAL A 247 40.04 17.47 19.54
N LEU A 248 38.91 17.15 18.93
CA LEU A 248 38.80 16.69 17.56
C LEU A 248 38.16 17.78 16.70
N THR A 249 38.71 18.03 15.52
CA THR A 249 38.09 18.88 14.51
C THR A 249 37.95 18.16 13.19
N GLN A 250 36.80 18.33 12.53
CA GLN A 250 36.61 17.90 11.16
C GLN A 250 37.07 18.99 10.21
N THR A 251 38.00 18.65 9.31
CA THR A 251 38.41 19.55 8.24
C THR A 251 37.40 19.39 7.11
N ILE A 252 36.44 20.31 7.06
CA ILE A 252 35.58 20.45 5.90
C ILE A 252 36.43 21.16 4.85
N GLU A 253 36.94 20.43 3.85
CA GLU A 253 37.44 21.10 2.65
C GLU A 253 36.26 21.93 2.11
N SER A 254 36.37 23.26 2.20
CA SER A 254 35.51 24.12 1.40
C SER A 254 35.83 23.77 -0.04
N LYS A 255 34.87 23.15 -0.73
CA LYS A 255 34.83 23.27 -2.19
C LYS A 255 34.47 24.72 -2.50
N ASP A 256 35.44 25.61 -2.34
CA ASP A 256 35.44 26.92 -2.97
C ASP A 256 35.90 26.71 -4.41
N THR A 257 34.95 26.44 -5.32
CA THR A 257 34.83 27.05 -6.67
C THR A 257 33.68 26.44 -7.46
#